data_AF-A0A412PZ95-F1
#
_entry.id   AF-A0A412PZ95-F1
#
_cell.length_a   1.000
_cell.length_b   1.000
_cell.length_c   1.000
_cell.angle_alpha   90.00
_cell.angle_beta   90.00
_cell.angle_gamma   90.00
#
_symmetry.space_group_name_H-M   'P 1'
#
loop_
_entity.id
_entity.type
_entity.pdbx_description
1 polymer ?
#
loop_
_entity_poly.entity_id
_entity_poly.type
_entity_poly.pdbx_seq_one_letter_code
_entity_poly.pdbx_strand_id
1 'polypeptide(L)'
;YGGREVILPENLKERDTTEVLTALGLDKKTIAVQKLRDIFKNASIKYTGKSYVVLIGVENQSDIHYSIPVKNMFYDVMAYGNQVKETAKKHRREKNTATSDEFLSGFTKEDKLIPVITITVYLGIKEWDGPRKLSDMFGDVDEELLPFIPDYRINLLAPREITDFTGFRTSIRQLFEVLQNAYDKEKMQEVLHNDDKFSSVDRETVEAINLFAGTDIDIDEKEEVIDMCKAWEDQKNEGRELGREEGRELGREEGREEGREEGRIRQAKVTALKLQKKGHSIEDIAECVDFDEETVKKWLVS
;
A
#
# COMPACT_ATOMS: atom_id res chain seq x y z
N TYR A 1 -19.17 -6.88 -13.93
CA TYR A 1 -20.19 -6.68 -14.97
C TYR A 1 -19.71 -5.87 -16.19
N GLY A 2 -18.39 -5.80 -16.47
CA GLY A 2 -17.84 -5.06 -17.62
C GLY A 2 -18.17 -3.57 -17.59
N GLY A 3 -18.03 -2.92 -16.43
CA GLY A 3 -18.36 -1.50 -16.24
C GLY A 3 -19.85 -1.14 -16.18
N ARG A 4 -20.77 -2.11 -16.37
CA ARG A 4 -22.21 -1.86 -16.17
C ARG A 4 -22.54 -1.75 -14.68
N GLU A 5 -23.27 -0.69 -14.33
CA GLU A 5 -23.79 -0.41 -12.99
C GLU A 5 -24.98 -1.31 -12.67
N VAL A 6 -24.68 -2.55 -12.28
CA VAL A 6 -25.70 -3.55 -11.88
C VAL A 6 -25.90 -3.59 -10.37
N ILE A 7 -24.82 -3.34 -9.62
CA ILE A 7 -24.84 -3.24 -8.17
C ILE A 7 -24.84 -1.74 -7.85
N LEU A 8 -25.99 -1.24 -7.42
CA LEU A 8 -26.16 0.18 -7.08
C LEU A 8 -25.83 0.40 -5.59
N PRO A 9 -25.12 1.49 -5.23
CA PRO A 9 -24.74 1.77 -3.84
C PRO A 9 -25.92 1.75 -2.86
N GLU A 10 -27.08 2.26 -3.25
CA GLU A 10 -28.31 2.28 -2.45
C GLU A 10 -28.88 0.89 -2.14
N ASN A 11 -28.53 -0.11 -2.94
CA ASN A 11 -28.94 -1.50 -2.72
C ASN A 11 -27.97 -2.24 -1.79
N LEU A 12 -26.78 -1.66 -1.53
CA LEU A 12 -25.78 -2.27 -0.68
C LEU A 12 -26.13 -2.04 0.78
N LYS A 13 -26.53 -3.10 1.46
CA LYS A 13 -26.65 -3.09 2.91
C LYS A 13 -25.33 -3.47 3.53
N GLU A 14 -24.73 -2.51 4.24
CA GLU A 14 -23.62 -2.79 5.12
C GLU A 14 -24.08 -3.74 6.21
N ARG A 15 -23.26 -4.74 6.49
CA ARG A 15 -23.46 -5.65 7.60
C ARG A 15 -22.27 -5.50 8.52
N ASP A 16 -22.55 -5.24 9.80
CA ASP A 16 -21.52 -5.23 10.83
C ASP A 16 -20.77 -6.56 10.74
N THR A 17 -19.45 -6.49 10.69
CA THR A 17 -18.58 -7.66 10.64
C THR A 17 -18.94 -8.66 11.73
N THR A 18 -19.30 -8.20 12.92
CA THR A 18 -19.80 -8.96 14.08
C THR A 18 -21.19 -9.56 13.83
N GLU A 19 -22.10 -8.84 13.18
CA GLU A 19 -23.41 -9.40 12.78
C GLU A 19 -23.24 -10.48 11.72
N VAL A 20 -22.34 -10.28 10.76
CA VAL A 20 -21.99 -11.32 9.80
C VAL A 20 -21.34 -12.48 10.54
N LEU A 21 -20.35 -12.27 11.40
CA LEU A 21 -19.71 -13.32 12.23
C LEU A 21 -20.71 -14.07 13.14
N THR A 22 -21.77 -13.39 13.58
CA THR A 22 -22.86 -14.00 14.35
C THR A 22 -23.83 -14.76 13.43
N ALA A 23 -24.13 -14.25 12.24
CA ALA A 23 -24.91 -14.92 11.21
C ALA A 23 -24.16 -16.15 10.66
N LEU A 24 -22.92 -15.96 10.23
CA LEU A 24 -21.62 -16.54 10.65
C LEU A 24 -21.50 -17.69 11.66
N GLY A 25 -22.46 -17.84 12.57
CA GLY A 25 -22.50 -18.92 13.56
C GLY A 25 -21.28 -19.09 14.47
N LEU A 26 -20.34 -18.15 14.48
CA LEU A 26 -19.23 -18.08 15.42
C LEU A 26 -19.79 -17.43 16.68
N ASP A 27 -19.84 -18.17 17.79
CA ASP A 27 -20.29 -17.59 19.04
C ASP A 27 -19.28 -16.53 19.53
N LYS A 28 -19.69 -15.67 20.47
CA LYS A 28 -18.79 -14.67 21.05
C LYS A 28 -17.52 -15.26 21.67
N LYS A 29 -17.48 -16.55 22.04
CA LYS A 29 -16.28 -17.24 22.56
C LYS A 29 -15.34 -17.69 21.44
N THR A 30 -15.85 -18.02 20.25
CA THR A 30 -15.08 -18.39 19.06
C THR A 30 -14.52 -17.14 18.39
N ILE A 31 -15.30 -16.04 18.42
CA ILE A 31 -14.87 -14.69 18.03
C ILE A 31 -13.79 -14.13 19.00
N ALA A 32 -13.73 -14.63 20.24
CA ALA A 32 -12.69 -14.26 21.21
C ALA A 32 -11.30 -14.86 20.87
N VAL A 33 -11.20 -15.73 19.85
CA VAL A 33 -9.91 -16.07 19.26
C VAL A 33 -9.39 -14.83 18.55
N GLN A 34 -8.44 -14.14 19.19
CA GLN A 34 -7.84 -12.87 18.77
C GLN A 34 -7.50 -12.81 17.27
N LYS A 35 -7.04 -13.93 16.70
CA LYS A 35 -6.75 -14.09 15.27
C LYS A 35 -7.96 -13.87 14.37
N LEU A 36 -9.15 -14.41 14.68
CA LEU A 36 -10.35 -14.25 13.83
C LEU A 36 -10.88 -12.80 13.84
N ARG A 37 -10.78 -12.10 14.97
CA ARG A 37 -11.20 -10.70 15.05
C ARG A 37 -10.33 -9.78 14.20
N ASP A 38 -9.01 -9.92 14.26
CA ASP A 38 -8.09 -9.13 13.42
C ASP A 38 -8.21 -9.48 11.93
N ILE A 39 -8.49 -10.75 11.63
CA ILE A 39 -8.75 -11.26 10.28
C ILE A 39 -9.98 -10.61 9.63
N PHE A 40 -11.03 -10.26 10.39
CA PHE A 40 -12.30 -9.78 9.86
C PHE A 40 -12.52 -8.26 10.00
N LYS A 41 -11.76 -7.56 10.85
CA LYS A 41 -11.78 -6.09 10.94
C LYS A 41 -11.66 -5.40 9.56
N ASN A 42 -11.04 -6.09 8.61
CA ASN A 42 -10.57 -5.54 7.35
C ASN A 42 -11.43 -5.99 6.15
N ALA A 43 -12.52 -6.69 6.45
CA ALA A 43 -13.46 -7.19 5.46
C ALA A 43 -14.73 -6.34 5.47
N SER A 44 -15.05 -5.71 4.34
CA SER A 44 -16.35 -5.05 4.12
C SER A 44 -17.30 -6.03 3.45
N ILE A 45 -18.48 -6.22 4.04
CA ILE A 45 -19.46 -7.18 3.54
C ILE A 45 -20.71 -6.43 3.11
N LYS A 46 -21.07 -6.60 1.84
CA LYS A 46 -22.22 -5.96 1.22
C LYS A 46 -23.17 -7.01 0.67
N TYR A 47 -24.45 -6.85 0.95
CA TYR A 47 -25.51 -7.70 0.37
C TYR A 47 -26.19 -7.00 -0.79
N THR A 48 -26.29 -7.69 -1.95
CA THR A 48 -26.85 -7.13 -3.19
C THR A 48 -28.33 -7.47 -3.40
N GLY A 49 -28.95 -8.21 -2.48
CA GLY A 49 -30.28 -8.81 -2.68
C GLY A 49 -30.24 -10.22 -3.29
N LYS A 50 -29.15 -10.59 -3.97
CA LYS A 50 -28.98 -11.92 -4.59
C LYS A 50 -27.68 -12.62 -4.20
N SER A 51 -26.68 -11.88 -3.77
CA SER A 51 -25.37 -12.40 -3.38
C SER A 51 -24.79 -11.57 -2.24
N TYR A 52 -23.88 -12.19 -1.50
CA TYR A 52 -22.94 -11.48 -0.63
C TYR A 52 -21.66 -11.19 -1.41
N VAL A 53 -21.23 -9.94 -1.36
CA VAL A 53 -19.90 -9.51 -1.83
C VAL A 53 -19.07 -9.22 -0.59
N VAL A 54 -17.99 -9.96 -0.41
CA VAL A 54 -17.02 -9.81 0.66
C VAL A 54 -15.79 -9.16 0.05
N LEU A 55 -15.54 -7.91 0.42
CA LEU A 55 -14.35 -7.17 0.04
C LEU A 55 -13.33 -7.36 1.15
N ILE A 56 -12.23 -8.04 0.86
CA ILE A 56 -11.13 -8.21 1.80
C ILE A 56 -10.04 -7.26 1.35
N GLY A 57 -9.85 -6.19 2.11
CA GLY A 57 -8.62 -5.41 1.99
C GLY A 57 -7.47 -6.28 2.46
N VAL A 58 -6.43 -6.45 1.64
CA VAL A 58 -5.14 -6.93 2.14
C VAL A 58 -4.57 -5.77 2.94
N GLU A 59 -4.91 -5.75 4.22
CA GLU A 59 -4.62 -4.60 5.08
C GLU A 59 -3.13 -4.54 5.42
N ASN A 60 -2.67 -3.29 5.47
CA ASN A 60 -1.32 -2.81 5.71
C ASN A 60 -0.36 -2.86 4.51
N GLN A 61 -0.17 -1.65 3.95
CA GLN A 61 1.04 -1.13 3.34
C GLN A 61 2.13 -2.18 3.04
N SER A 62 2.36 -2.39 1.75
CA SER A 62 3.60 -2.96 1.17
C SER A 62 3.80 -4.48 1.14
N ASP A 63 3.05 -5.29 1.91
CA ASP A 63 3.37 -6.72 2.06
C ASP A 63 2.28 -7.70 1.59
N ILE A 64 2.73 -8.79 0.96
CA ILE A 64 1.88 -9.79 0.31
C ILE A 64 1.60 -10.93 1.28
N HIS A 65 0.32 -11.23 1.48
CA HIS A 65 -0.10 -12.33 2.34
C HIS A 65 -0.12 -13.65 1.56
N TYR A 66 0.98 -14.39 1.54
CA TYR A 66 1.13 -15.60 0.72
C TYR A 66 0.10 -16.71 0.98
N SER A 67 -0.54 -16.75 2.17
CA SER A 67 -1.63 -17.71 2.44
C SER A 67 -3.04 -17.21 2.10
N ILE A 68 -3.19 -16.18 1.25
CA ILE A 68 -4.49 -15.58 0.93
C ILE A 68 -5.51 -16.58 0.33
N PRO A 69 -5.14 -17.59 -0.50
CA PRO A 69 -6.14 -18.53 -1.01
C PRO A 69 -6.83 -19.34 0.08
N VAL A 70 -6.07 -19.84 1.06
CA VAL A 70 -6.62 -20.58 2.21
C VAL A 70 -7.50 -19.68 3.07
N LYS A 71 -7.07 -18.42 3.28
CA LYS A 71 -7.82 -17.43 4.05
C LYS A 71 -9.17 -17.11 3.39
N ASN A 72 -9.16 -16.84 2.09
CA ASN A 72 -10.36 -16.60 1.29
C ASN A 72 -11.31 -17.81 1.26
N MET A 73 -10.76 -19.01 1.04
CA MET A 73 -11.55 -20.24 1.06
C MET A 73 -12.25 -20.43 2.40
N PHE A 74 -11.54 -20.19 3.51
CA PHE A 74 -12.12 -20.31 4.83
C PHE A 74 -13.31 -19.36 5.03
N TYR A 75 -13.22 -18.12 4.55
CA TYR A 75 -14.34 -17.17 4.59
C TYR A 75 -15.54 -17.64 3.79
N ASP A 76 -15.34 -18.11 2.56
CA ASP A 76 -16.42 -18.55 1.70
C ASP A 76 -17.11 -19.81 2.27
N VAL A 77 -16.33 -20.78 2.73
CA VAL A 77 -16.85 -22.02 3.34
C VAL A 77 -17.63 -21.69 4.61
N MET A 78 -17.11 -20.79 5.45
CA MET A 78 -17.85 -20.32 6.62
C MET A 78 -19.13 -19.58 6.23
N ALA A 79 -19.09 -18.75 5.19
CA ALA A 79 -20.26 -18.05 4.72
C ALA A 79 -21.39 -19.02 4.32
N TYR A 80 -21.08 -20.05 3.53
CA TYR A 80 -22.06 -21.07 3.14
C TYR A 80 -22.49 -21.99 4.28
N GLY A 81 -21.56 -22.46 5.09
CA GLY A 81 -21.87 -23.38 6.21
C GLY A 81 -22.89 -22.78 7.18
N ASN A 82 -22.90 -21.46 7.34
CA ASN A 82 -23.86 -20.79 8.19
C ASN A 82 -25.22 -20.56 7.57
N GLN A 83 -25.28 -20.32 6.26
CA GLN A 83 -26.57 -20.32 5.57
C GLN A 83 -27.26 -21.67 5.77
N VAL A 84 -26.53 -22.79 5.66
CA VAL A 84 -27.06 -24.13 5.97
C VAL A 84 -27.51 -24.23 7.43
N LYS A 85 -26.70 -23.76 8.38
CA LYS A 85 -27.01 -23.80 9.82
C LYS A 85 -28.28 -23.00 10.18
N GLU A 86 -28.43 -21.79 9.66
CA GLU A 86 -29.60 -20.95 9.94
C GLU A 86 -30.86 -21.48 9.25
N THR A 87 -30.74 -21.97 8.02
CA THR A 87 -31.82 -22.69 7.32
C THR A 87 -32.27 -23.91 8.13
N ALA A 88 -31.34 -24.71 8.64
CA ALA A 88 -31.65 -25.85 9.52
C ALA A 88 -32.38 -25.44 10.80
N LYS A 89 -31.97 -24.34 11.44
CA LYS A 89 -32.66 -23.81 12.63
C LYS A 89 -34.08 -23.38 12.29
N LYS A 90 -34.29 -22.73 11.15
CA LYS A 90 -35.60 -22.32 10.66
C LYS A 90 -36.49 -23.56 10.46
N HIS A 91 -36.01 -24.57 9.74
CA HIS A 91 -36.77 -25.81 9.53
C HIS A 91 -37.11 -26.55 10.83
N ARG A 92 -36.19 -26.59 11.80
CA ARG A 92 -36.47 -27.18 13.12
C ARG A 92 -37.56 -26.44 13.90
N ARG A 93 -37.60 -25.10 13.79
CA ARG A 93 -38.63 -24.27 14.42
C ARG A 93 -39.99 -24.45 13.74
N GLU A 94 -40.00 -24.49 12.42
CA GLU A 94 -41.21 -24.59 11.59
C GLU A 94 -41.72 -26.04 11.44
N LYS A 95 -40.88 -27.04 11.76
CA LYS A 95 -41.17 -28.48 11.64
C LYS A 95 -41.68 -28.88 10.25
N ASN A 96 -41.09 -28.32 9.21
CA ASN A 96 -41.54 -28.41 7.82
C ASN A 96 -40.63 -29.27 6.91
N THR A 97 -39.80 -30.15 7.49
CA THR A 97 -39.06 -31.16 6.73
C THR A 97 -39.96 -32.36 6.41
N ALA A 98 -39.96 -32.85 5.18
CA ALA A 98 -40.85 -33.92 4.73
C ALA A 98 -40.22 -35.31 4.83
N THR A 99 -38.89 -35.41 4.76
CA THR A 99 -38.17 -36.69 4.77
C THR A 99 -37.16 -36.80 5.92
N SER A 100 -36.74 -38.03 6.23
CA SER A 100 -35.67 -38.27 7.22
C SER A 100 -34.36 -37.62 6.80
N ASP A 101 -34.02 -37.65 5.50
CA ASP A 101 -32.78 -37.06 4.98
C ASP A 101 -32.78 -35.54 5.11
N GLU A 102 -33.91 -34.87 4.84
CA GLU A 102 -34.08 -33.43 5.06
C GLU A 102 -34.01 -33.06 6.54
N PHE A 103 -34.59 -33.89 7.41
CA PHE A 103 -34.51 -33.67 8.85
C PHE A 103 -33.08 -33.81 9.39
N LEU A 104 -32.36 -34.83 8.93
CA LEU A 104 -30.98 -35.12 9.35
C LEU A 104 -30.00 -34.07 8.83
N SER A 105 -30.11 -33.68 7.56
CA SER A 105 -29.26 -32.64 6.96
C SER A 105 -29.62 -31.24 7.44
N GLY A 106 -30.90 -31.00 7.78
CA GLY A 106 -31.43 -29.67 8.10
C GLY A 106 -31.52 -28.75 6.87
N PHE A 107 -31.50 -29.30 5.66
CA PHE A 107 -31.55 -28.55 4.41
C PHE A 107 -32.40 -29.33 3.40
N THR A 108 -33.35 -28.68 2.75
CA THR A 108 -34.26 -29.33 1.80
C THR A 108 -33.78 -29.21 0.36
N LYS A 109 -34.45 -29.91 -0.56
CA LYS A 109 -34.13 -29.85 -1.99
C LYS A 109 -34.46 -28.48 -2.59
N GLU A 110 -35.43 -27.80 -2.01
CA GLU A 110 -35.94 -26.49 -2.40
C GLU A 110 -35.02 -25.38 -1.90
N ASP A 111 -34.33 -25.58 -0.78
CA ASP A 111 -33.40 -24.60 -0.24
C ASP A 111 -32.29 -24.27 -1.23
N LYS A 112 -31.89 -22.99 -1.22
CA LYS A 112 -30.83 -22.44 -2.07
C LYS A 112 -29.93 -21.55 -1.24
N LEU A 113 -28.63 -21.71 -1.46
CA LEU A 113 -27.63 -20.82 -0.89
C LEU A 113 -27.57 -19.53 -1.69
N ILE A 114 -27.39 -18.43 -0.98
CA ILE A 114 -27.01 -17.12 -1.50
C ILE A 114 -25.52 -17.18 -1.85
N PRO A 115 -25.13 -16.94 -3.11
CA PRO A 115 -23.73 -16.93 -3.52
C PRO A 115 -22.89 -15.92 -2.74
N VAL A 116 -21.65 -16.29 -2.46
CA VAL A 116 -20.62 -15.48 -1.78
C VAL A 116 -19.50 -15.25 -2.77
N ILE A 117 -19.15 -13.97 -2.97
CA ILE A 117 -18.06 -13.55 -3.85
C ILE A 117 -17.05 -12.80 -2.99
N THR A 118 -15.89 -13.41 -2.81
CA THR A 118 -14.76 -12.81 -2.09
C THR A 118 -13.79 -12.18 -3.07
N ILE A 119 -13.53 -10.87 -2.91
CA ILE A 119 -12.57 -10.11 -3.70
C ILE A 119 -11.42 -9.67 -2.78
N THR A 120 -10.20 -10.06 -3.14
CA THR A 120 -8.96 -9.60 -2.52
C THR A 120 -8.52 -8.33 -3.21
N VAL A 121 -8.55 -7.20 -2.51
CA VAL A 121 -8.06 -5.93 -3.04
C VAL A 121 -6.63 -5.71 -2.55
N TYR A 122 -5.69 -5.63 -3.49
CA TYR A 122 -4.28 -5.39 -3.24
C TYR A 122 -3.87 -4.04 -3.84
N LEU A 123 -3.76 -3.01 -3.00
CA LEU A 123 -3.33 -1.67 -3.37
C LEU A 123 -1.83 -1.45 -3.11
N GLY A 124 -1.07 -2.54 -3.02
CA GLY A 124 0.36 -2.47 -2.75
C GLY A 124 1.14 -1.98 -3.97
N ILE A 125 2.28 -1.37 -3.67
CA ILE A 125 3.22 -0.82 -4.64
C ILE A 125 4.04 -1.89 -5.38
N LYS A 126 4.25 -3.06 -4.78
CA LYS A 126 4.99 -4.17 -5.37
C LYS A 126 4.11 -4.93 -6.36
N GLU A 127 4.72 -5.67 -7.28
CA GLU A 127 3.96 -6.63 -8.09
C GLU A 127 3.48 -7.78 -7.21
N TRP A 128 2.30 -8.32 -7.51
CA TRP A 128 1.75 -9.43 -6.76
C TRP A 128 2.49 -10.73 -7.12
N ASP A 129 3.21 -11.29 -6.15
CA ASP A 129 3.93 -12.56 -6.25
C ASP A 129 3.29 -13.68 -5.40
N GLY A 130 2.10 -13.44 -4.84
CA GLY A 130 1.39 -14.39 -4.00
C GLY A 130 0.65 -15.48 -4.79
N PRO A 131 0.37 -16.64 -4.17
CA PRO A 131 -0.54 -17.67 -4.69
C PRO A 131 -1.90 -17.10 -5.11
N ARG A 132 -2.39 -17.48 -6.30
CA ARG A 132 -3.73 -17.12 -6.81
C ARG A 132 -4.74 -18.26 -6.68
N LYS A 133 -4.26 -19.47 -6.51
CA LYS A 133 -5.09 -20.67 -6.29
C LYS A 133 -4.39 -21.61 -5.32
N LEU A 134 -5.12 -22.58 -4.76
CA LEU A 134 -4.57 -23.52 -3.77
C LEU A 134 -3.41 -24.33 -4.34
N SER A 135 -3.51 -24.74 -5.60
CA SER A 135 -2.46 -25.53 -6.24
C SER A 135 -1.11 -24.80 -6.36
N ASP A 136 -1.10 -23.46 -6.35
CA ASP A 136 0.16 -22.69 -6.29
C ASP A 136 0.89 -22.86 -4.94
N MET A 137 0.20 -23.37 -3.92
CA MET A 137 0.71 -23.54 -2.56
C MET A 137 1.14 -24.97 -2.24
N PHE A 138 0.88 -25.93 -3.12
CA PHE A 138 1.25 -27.31 -2.89
C PHE A 138 2.75 -27.50 -3.09
N GLY A 139 3.34 -28.39 -2.27
CA GLY A 139 4.71 -28.87 -2.50
C GLY A 139 4.72 -30.00 -3.52
N ASP A 140 5.47 -31.06 -3.23
CA ASP A 140 5.47 -32.26 -4.07
C ASP A 140 4.12 -32.99 -3.98
N VAL A 141 3.39 -32.99 -5.09
CA VAL A 141 2.10 -33.70 -5.25
C VAL A 141 2.21 -34.60 -6.48
N ASP A 142 1.70 -35.82 -6.36
CA ASP A 142 1.57 -36.74 -7.48
C ASP A 142 0.62 -36.15 -8.55
N GLU A 143 1.11 -35.99 -9.77
CA GLU A 143 0.36 -35.43 -10.89
C GLU A 143 -0.92 -36.21 -11.18
N GLU A 144 -0.94 -37.52 -10.92
CA GLU A 144 -2.15 -38.35 -11.10
C GLU A 144 -3.26 -37.97 -10.13
N LEU A 145 -2.93 -37.34 -9.00
CA LEU A 145 -3.90 -36.90 -7.99
C LEU A 145 -4.47 -35.50 -8.26
N LEU A 146 -3.79 -34.67 -9.06
CA LEU A 146 -4.21 -33.29 -9.32
C LEU A 146 -5.68 -33.15 -9.78
N PRO A 147 -6.23 -34.01 -10.67
CA PRO A 147 -7.63 -33.91 -11.09
C PRO A 147 -8.66 -34.13 -9.96
N PHE A 148 -8.24 -34.75 -8.86
CA PHE A 148 -9.11 -35.06 -7.71
C PHE A 148 -9.03 -34.04 -6.58
N ILE A 149 -8.07 -33.09 -6.65
CA ILE A 149 -7.87 -32.07 -5.62
C ILE A 149 -8.64 -30.80 -6.01
N PRO A 150 -9.59 -30.33 -5.17
CA PRO A 150 -10.26 -29.06 -5.41
C PRO A 150 -9.29 -27.88 -5.40
N ASP A 151 -9.34 -27.04 -6.43
CA ASP A 151 -8.42 -25.92 -6.60
C ASP A 151 -9.15 -24.57 -6.43
N TYR A 152 -9.24 -24.11 -5.19
CA TYR A 152 -9.89 -22.84 -4.87
C TYR A 152 -9.06 -21.67 -5.40
N ARG A 153 -9.70 -20.75 -6.14
CA ARG A 153 -9.08 -19.58 -6.78
C ARG A 153 -9.56 -18.29 -6.13
N ILE A 154 -8.63 -17.36 -5.90
CA ILE A 154 -8.97 -16.01 -5.42
C ILE A 154 -9.43 -15.10 -6.55
N ASN A 155 -10.29 -14.13 -6.24
CA ASN A 155 -10.56 -12.99 -7.10
C ASN A 155 -9.68 -11.82 -6.67
N LEU A 156 -8.51 -11.69 -7.28
CA LEU A 156 -7.56 -10.61 -6.98
C LEU A 156 -7.90 -9.36 -7.82
N LEU A 157 -7.95 -8.20 -7.16
CA LEU A 157 -7.96 -6.88 -7.77
C LEU A 157 -6.68 -6.16 -7.38
N ALA A 158 -5.75 -6.03 -8.32
CA ALA A 158 -4.46 -5.36 -8.15
C ALA A 158 -4.29 -4.29 -9.24
N PRO A 159 -4.19 -2.99 -8.91
CA PRO A 159 -4.12 -1.90 -9.91
C PRO A 159 -3.01 -2.08 -10.95
N ARG A 160 -1.84 -2.57 -10.53
CA ARG A 160 -0.69 -2.80 -11.42
C ARG A 160 -0.98 -3.81 -12.55
N GLU A 161 -1.93 -4.71 -12.35
CA GLU A 161 -2.30 -5.75 -13.34
C GLU A 161 -3.48 -5.33 -14.24
N ILE A 162 -4.06 -4.15 -13.99
CA ILE A 162 -5.18 -3.65 -14.78
C ILE A 162 -4.64 -3.12 -16.11
N THR A 163 -5.03 -3.76 -17.21
CA THR A 163 -4.68 -3.32 -18.56
C THR A 163 -5.79 -2.49 -19.23
N ASP A 164 -7.01 -2.56 -18.70
CA ASP A 164 -8.19 -1.88 -19.24
C ASP A 164 -8.96 -1.17 -18.13
N PHE A 165 -8.89 0.15 -18.13
CA PHE A 165 -9.56 1.01 -17.16
C PHE A 165 -10.99 1.41 -17.57
N THR A 166 -11.47 1.02 -18.75
CA THR A 166 -12.79 1.43 -19.27
C THR A 166 -13.95 0.96 -18.39
N GLY A 167 -13.74 -0.09 -17.60
CA GLY A 167 -14.68 -0.60 -16.62
C GLY A 167 -14.84 0.26 -15.36
N PHE A 168 -13.91 1.18 -15.07
CA PHE A 168 -13.93 2.04 -13.88
C PHE A 168 -14.45 3.43 -14.25
N ARG A 169 -15.64 3.74 -13.74
CA ARG A 169 -16.41 4.95 -14.09
C ARG A 169 -16.48 5.99 -12.98
N THR A 170 -15.85 5.71 -11.84
CA THR A 170 -15.77 6.61 -10.68
C THR A 170 -14.31 7.02 -10.44
N SER A 171 -14.07 7.88 -9.45
CA SER A 171 -12.75 8.36 -9.05
C SER A 171 -11.76 7.27 -8.63
N ILE A 172 -12.24 6.06 -8.34
CA ILE A 172 -11.38 4.88 -8.13
C ILE A 172 -10.49 4.57 -9.33
N ARG A 173 -10.92 4.98 -10.54
CA ARG A 173 -10.10 4.87 -11.75
C ARG A 173 -8.80 5.66 -11.59
N GLN A 174 -8.90 6.94 -11.21
CA GLN A 174 -7.76 7.83 -11.01
C GLN A 174 -6.81 7.28 -9.95
N LEU A 175 -7.35 6.79 -8.82
CA LEU A 175 -6.55 6.10 -7.80
C LEU A 175 -5.76 4.93 -8.41
N PHE A 176 -6.41 4.07 -9.18
CA PHE A 176 -5.74 2.90 -9.74
C PHE A 176 -4.72 3.25 -10.84
N GLU A 177 -5.01 4.24 -11.68
CA GLU A 177 -4.09 4.75 -12.70
C GLU A 177 -2.84 5.36 -12.05
N VAL A 178 -2.99 6.10 -10.94
CA VAL A 178 -1.86 6.63 -10.16
C VAL A 178 -1.08 5.49 -9.49
N LEU A 179 -1.74 4.55 -8.82
CA LEU A 179 -1.05 3.43 -8.17
C LEU A 179 -0.29 2.54 -9.16
N GLN A 180 -0.82 2.34 -10.36
CA GLN A 180 -0.12 1.59 -11.41
C GLN A 180 1.19 2.27 -11.82
N ASN A 181 1.25 3.61 -11.81
CA ASN A 181 2.36 4.39 -12.35
C ASN A 181 3.23 5.07 -11.27
N ALA A 182 2.97 4.83 -9.98
CA ALA A 182 3.60 5.53 -8.84
C ALA A 182 5.15 5.59 -8.86
N TYR A 183 5.82 4.65 -9.53
CA TYR A 183 7.29 4.58 -9.61
C TYR A 183 7.88 4.89 -11.00
N ASP A 184 7.02 5.14 -11.99
CA ASP A 184 7.45 5.53 -13.33
C ASP A 184 7.18 7.03 -13.50
N LYS A 185 8.20 7.85 -13.22
CA LYS A 185 8.06 9.32 -13.19
C LYS A 185 7.59 9.90 -14.52
N GLU A 186 8.00 9.29 -15.63
CA GLU A 186 7.64 9.74 -16.98
C GLU A 186 6.18 9.38 -17.26
N LYS A 187 5.77 8.12 -17.03
CA LYS A 187 4.37 7.73 -17.21
C LYS A 187 3.42 8.40 -16.23
N MET A 188 3.83 8.65 -14.99
CA MET A 188 3.03 9.39 -14.03
C MET A 188 2.73 10.80 -14.55
N GLN A 189 3.74 11.49 -15.06
CA GLN A 189 3.54 12.79 -15.69
C GLN A 189 2.61 12.69 -16.90
N GLU A 190 2.80 11.69 -17.75
CA GLU A 190 1.94 11.47 -18.91
C GLU A 190 0.47 11.24 -18.50
N VAL A 191 0.22 10.38 -17.51
CA VAL A 191 -1.12 10.05 -17.01
C VAL A 191 -1.82 11.28 -16.45
N LEU A 192 -1.13 12.08 -15.63
CA LEU A 192 -1.70 13.28 -15.04
C LEU A 192 -2.02 14.33 -16.13
N HIS A 193 -1.14 14.54 -17.11
CA HIS A 193 -1.32 15.64 -18.09
C HIS A 193 -2.22 15.31 -19.28
N ASN A 194 -2.38 14.03 -19.64
CA ASN A 194 -3.11 13.62 -20.83
C ASN A 194 -4.58 13.27 -20.57
N ASP A 195 -5.00 13.14 -19.31
CA ASP A 195 -6.39 12.81 -18.96
C ASP A 195 -7.01 13.95 -18.13
N ASP A 196 -7.91 14.71 -18.75
CA ASP A 196 -8.66 15.80 -18.12
C ASP A 196 -9.37 15.38 -16.82
N LYS A 197 -9.59 14.07 -16.61
CA LYS A 197 -10.17 13.53 -15.37
C LYS A 197 -9.32 13.73 -14.12
N PHE A 198 -8.05 14.10 -14.27
CA PHE A 198 -7.19 14.50 -13.14
C PHE A 198 -7.33 15.98 -12.77
N SER A 199 -7.98 16.80 -13.58
CA SER A 199 -8.26 18.20 -13.22
C SER A 199 -9.35 18.36 -12.13
N SER A 200 -10.08 17.28 -11.85
CA SER A 200 -11.19 17.28 -10.89
C SER A 200 -11.28 15.93 -10.19
N VAL A 201 -10.46 15.77 -9.16
CA VAL A 201 -10.42 14.57 -8.31
C VAL A 201 -10.98 14.91 -6.93
N ASP A 202 -11.88 14.09 -6.40
CA ASP A 202 -12.40 14.31 -5.05
C ASP A 202 -11.31 14.14 -3.99
N ARG A 203 -11.46 14.88 -2.90
CA ARG A 203 -10.51 14.87 -1.78
C ARG A 203 -10.23 13.47 -1.22
N GLU A 204 -11.25 12.64 -1.03
CA GLU A 204 -11.08 11.28 -0.47
C GLU A 204 -10.15 10.43 -1.35
N THR A 205 -10.27 10.58 -2.67
CA THR A 205 -9.40 9.89 -3.64
C THR A 205 -7.96 10.39 -3.58
N VAL A 206 -7.74 11.70 -3.41
CA VAL A 206 -6.37 12.25 -3.26
C VAL A 206 -5.74 11.82 -1.94
N GLU A 207 -6.50 11.79 -0.84
CA GLU A 207 -6.05 11.26 0.44
C GLU A 207 -5.66 9.77 0.32
N ALA A 208 -6.45 8.97 -0.39
CA ALA A 208 -6.11 7.59 -0.69
C ALA A 208 -4.84 7.47 -1.55
N ILE A 209 -4.68 8.32 -2.57
CA ILE A 209 -3.45 8.38 -3.38
C ILE A 209 -2.23 8.65 -2.49
N ASN A 210 -2.27 9.68 -1.65
CA ASN A 210 -1.18 10.02 -0.74
C ASN A 210 -0.82 8.84 0.18
N LEU A 211 -1.83 8.19 0.76
CA LEU A 211 -1.64 7.06 1.65
C LEU A 211 -1.01 5.84 0.96
N PHE A 212 -1.46 5.49 -0.25
CA PHE A 212 -1.08 4.24 -0.91
C PHE A 212 0.10 4.39 -1.88
N ALA A 213 0.25 5.53 -2.54
CA ALA A 213 1.38 5.83 -3.42
C ALA A 213 2.59 6.41 -2.67
N GLY A 214 2.42 6.81 -1.41
CA GLY A 214 3.47 7.46 -0.63
C GLY A 214 3.80 8.85 -1.17
N THR A 215 2.80 9.54 -1.73
CA THR A 215 2.92 10.90 -2.23
C THR A 215 2.54 11.88 -1.13
N ASP A 216 3.06 13.10 -1.21
CA ASP A 216 2.80 14.18 -0.25
C ASP A 216 2.16 15.37 -0.94
N ILE A 217 1.03 15.13 -1.60
CA ILE A 217 0.31 16.16 -2.35
C ILE A 217 -0.46 17.01 -1.34
N ASP A 218 -0.24 18.31 -1.35
CA ASP A 218 -0.94 19.23 -0.44
C ASP A 218 -2.44 19.30 -0.79
N ILE A 219 -3.26 19.30 0.24
CA ILE A 219 -4.72 19.30 0.14
C ILE A 219 -5.25 20.42 1.02
N ASP A 220 -5.82 21.48 0.42
CA ASP A 220 -6.55 22.49 1.19
C ASP A 220 -7.81 21.83 1.76
N GLU A 221 -7.96 21.83 3.09
CA GLU A 221 -9.10 21.23 3.78
C GLU A 221 -10.45 21.81 3.34
N LYS A 222 -10.47 23.00 2.71
CA LYS A 222 -11.68 23.67 2.22
C LYS A 222 -12.05 23.28 0.78
N GLU A 223 -11.16 22.65 0.03
CA GLU A 223 -11.43 22.21 -1.34
C GLU A 223 -11.96 20.77 -1.35
N GLU A 224 -13.18 20.57 -1.85
CA GLU A 224 -13.75 19.23 -2.02
C GLU A 224 -13.25 18.53 -3.29
N VAL A 225 -12.72 19.31 -4.24
CA VAL A 225 -12.26 18.88 -5.56
C VAL A 225 -10.90 19.50 -5.82
N ILE A 226 -9.93 18.67 -6.19
CA ILE A 226 -8.52 19.02 -6.33
C ILE A 226 -8.11 18.80 -7.79
N ASP A 227 -7.39 19.77 -8.35
CA ASP A 227 -6.68 19.61 -9.62
C ASP A 227 -5.35 18.89 -9.34
N MET A 228 -5.34 17.59 -9.58
CA MET A 228 -4.19 16.72 -9.35
C MET A 228 -3.00 17.07 -10.24
N CYS A 229 -3.23 17.61 -11.43
CA CYS A 229 -2.17 18.01 -12.34
C CYS A 229 -1.40 19.18 -11.74
N LYS A 230 -2.14 20.20 -11.31
CA LYS A 230 -1.58 21.39 -10.67
C LYS A 230 -0.89 21.04 -9.35
N ALA A 231 -1.56 20.28 -8.49
CA ALA A 231 -1.01 19.92 -7.18
C ALA A 231 0.29 19.11 -7.29
N TRP A 232 0.39 18.23 -8.30
CA TRP A 232 1.62 17.48 -8.60
C TRP A 232 2.75 18.37 -9.13
N GLU A 233 2.45 19.35 -9.98
CA GLU A 233 3.44 20.31 -10.47
C GLU A 233 3.95 21.23 -9.36
N ASP A 234 3.05 21.74 -8.52
CA ASP A 234 3.39 22.61 -7.40
C ASP A 234 4.34 21.87 -6.44
N GLN A 235 4.00 20.64 -6.03
CA GLN A 235 4.87 19.78 -5.21
C GLN A 235 6.26 19.56 -5.85
N LYS A 236 6.31 19.29 -7.15
CA LYS A 236 7.58 19.09 -7.88
C LYS A 236 8.42 20.37 -7.92
N ASN A 237 7.78 21.54 -8.02
CA ASN A 237 8.46 22.83 -8.04
C ASN A 237 8.97 23.20 -6.65
N GLU A 238 8.18 22.99 -5.60
CA GLU A 238 8.59 23.17 -4.20
C GLU A 238 9.79 22.28 -3.86
N GLY A 239 9.74 21.00 -4.21
CA GLY A 239 10.88 20.08 -4.01
C GLY A 239 12.15 20.52 -4.75
N ARG A 240 12.02 21.16 -5.92
CA ARG A 240 13.16 21.74 -6.65
C ARG A 240 13.69 23.01 -5.99
N GLU A 241 12.82 23.82 -5.41
CA GLU A 241 13.20 25.06 -4.72
C GLU A 241 13.92 24.76 -3.41
N LEU A 242 13.36 23.87 -2.58
CA LEU A 242 13.99 23.34 -1.37
C LEU A 242 15.37 22.76 -1.66
N GLY A 243 15.48 21.88 -2.66
CA GLY A 243 16.77 21.28 -3.02
C GLY A 243 17.81 22.31 -3.53
N ARG A 244 17.37 23.43 -4.13
CA ARG A 244 18.27 24.53 -4.51
C ARG A 244 18.70 25.35 -3.31
N GLU A 245 17.80 25.57 -2.35
CA GLU A 245 18.10 26.32 -1.13
C GLU A 245 19.08 25.54 -0.24
N GLU A 246 18.80 24.26 0.03
CA GLU A 246 19.69 23.35 0.75
C GLU A 246 21.06 23.26 0.08
N GLY A 247 21.11 23.10 -1.26
CA GLY A 247 22.37 23.05 -2.00
C GLY A 247 23.16 24.37 -1.93
N ARG A 248 22.48 25.52 -1.88
CA ARG A 248 23.14 26.82 -1.69
C ARG A 248 23.64 27.01 -0.27
N GLU A 249 22.91 26.51 0.71
CA GLU A 249 23.30 26.60 2.12
C GLU A 249 24.53 25.72 2.38
N LEU A 250 24.49 24.44 1.98
CA LEU A 250 25.64 23.54 2.05
C LEU A 250 26.86 24.14 1.34
N GLY A 251 26.70 24.60 0.10
CA GLY A 251 27.82 25.16 -0.67
C GLY A 251 28.41 26.44 -0.04
N ARG A 252 27.59 27.24 0.67
CA ARG A 252 28.08 28.40 1.43
C ARG A 252 28.81 27.99 2.69
N GLU A 253 28.35 26.94 3.36
CA GLU A 253 28.99 26.42 4.57
C GLU A 253 30.34 25.80 4.24
N GLU A 254 30.39 24.88 3.26
CA GLU A 254 31.61 24.27 2.76
C GLU A 254 32.61 25.34 2.29
N GLY A 255 32.17 26.30 1.45
CA GLY A 255 33.05 27.36 0.96
C GLY A 255 33.57 28.29 2.07
N ARG A 256 32.81 28.49 3.16
CA ARG A 256 33.28 29.25 4.33
C ARG A 256 34.30 28.47 5.14
N GLU A 257 34.11 27.16 5.28
CA GLU A 257 35.04 26.28 5.99
C GLU A 257 36.36 26.16 5.23
N GLU A 258 36.31 25.86 3.93
CA GLU A 258 37.48 25.84 3.05
C GLU A 258 38.22 27.19 3.08
N GLY A 259 37.50 28.31 2.95
CA GLY A 259 38.10 29.63 2.99
C GLY A 259 38.76 29.97 4.33
N ARG A 260 38.23 29.48 5.46
CA ARG A 260 38.85 29.63 6.78
C ARG A 260 40.12 28.80 6.88
N GLU A 261 40.11 27.58 6.39
CA GLU A 261 41.26 26.68 6.43
C GLU A 261 42.39 27.17 5.52
N GLU A 262 42.08 27.59 4.28
CA GLU A 262 43.04 28.24 3.39
C GLU A 262 43.63 29.51 4.02
N GLY A 263 42.78 30.33 4.67
CA GLY A 263 43.20 31.51 5.40
C GLY A 263 44.18 31.19 6.53
N ARG A 264 43.87 30.16 7.33
CA ARG A 264 44.71 29.66 8.43
C ARG A 264 46.07 29.20 7.92
N ILE A 265 46.10 28.38 6.87
CA ILE A 265 47.32 27.90 6.22
C ILE A 265 48.15 29.07 5.68
N ARG A 266 47.52 30.04 5.01
CA ARG A 266 48.22 31.20 4.46
C ARG A 266 48.84 32.07 5.56
N GLN A 267 48.13 32.29 6.66
CA GLN A 267 48.64 33.06 7.80
C GLN A 267 49.78 32.33 8.53
N ALA A 268 49.66 31.02 8.69
CA ALA A 268 50.71 30.16 9.25
C ALA A 268 51.97 30.21 8.39
N LYS A 269 51.84 30.06 7.06
CA LYS A 269 52.97 30.17 6.12
C LYS A 269 53.68 31.52 6.20
N VAL A 270 52.95 32.63 6.27
CA VAL A 270 53.54 33.97 6.42
C VAL A 270 54.28 34.12 7.74
N THR A 271 53.74 33.57 8.83
CA THR A 271 54.35 33.60 10.16
C THR A 271 55.63 32.76 10.19
N ALA A 272 55.59 31.55 9.62
CA ALA A 272 56.75 30.66 9.50
C ALA A 272 57.92 31.33 8.77
N LEU A 273 57.67 31.99 7.63
CA LEU A 273 58.69 32.73 6.89
C LEU A 273 59.30 33.89 7.69
N LYS A 274 58.51 34.57 8.52
CA LYS A 274 59.01 35.66 9.39
C LYS A 274 59.89 35.13 10.52
N LEU A 275 59.52 34.00 11.13
CA LEU A 275 60.30 33.37 12.19
C LEU A 275 61.60 32.75 11.66
N GLN A 276 61.57 32.16 10.47
CA GLN A 276 62.78 31.66 9.81
C GLN A 276 63.79 32.80 9.57
N LYS A 277 63.34 33.96 9.09
CA LYS A 277 64.20 35.15 8.91
C LYS A 277 64.81 35.67 10.22
N LYS A 278 64.20 35.38 11.36
CA LYS A 278 64.70 35.72 12.69
C LYS A 278 65.65 34.66 13.28
N GLY A 279 65.87 33.54 12.56
CA GLY A 279 66.82 32.50 12.94
C GLY A 279 66.26 31.42 13.87
N HIS A 280 64.94 31.30 14.01
CA HIS A 280 64.32 30.21 14.77
C HIS A 280 64.51 28.86 14.07
N SER A 281 64.59 27.77 14.86
CA SER A 281 64.68 26.41 14.32
C SER A 281 63.37 25.98 13.66
N ILE A 282 63.41 24.96 12.80
CA ILE A 282 62.20 24.45 12.13
C ILE A 282 61.22 23.84 13.16
N GLU A 283 61.76 23.19 14.19
CA GLU A 283 61.01 22.63 15.32
C GLU A 283 60.23 23.75 16.05
N ASP A 284 60.91 24.84 16.43
CA ASP A 284 60.26 25.98 17.11
C ASP A 284 59.19 26.65 16.24
N ILE A 285 59.44 26.72 14.92
CA ILE A 285 58.49 27.31 13.97
C ILE A 285 57.25 26.44 13.82
N ALA A 286 57.42 25.12 13.71
CA ALA A 286 56.35 24.14 13.60
C ALA A 286 55.43 24.20 14.83
N GLU A 287 56.02 24.23 16.03
CA GLU A 287 55.27 24.42 17.29
C GLU A 287 54.55 25.78 17.33
N CYS A 288 55.19 26.87 16.90
CA CYS A 288 54.58 28.21 16.92
C CYS A 288 53.41 28.39 15.96
N VAL A 289 53.42 27.74 14.79
CA VAL A 289 52.36 27.89 13.80
C VAL A 289 51.31 26.79 13.87
N ASP A 290 51.52 25.78 14.71
CA ASP A 290 50.66 24.61 14.89
C ASP A 290 50.49 23.79 13.59
N PHE A 291 51.63 23.45 12.98
CA PHE A 291 51.73 22.57 11.83
C PHE A 291 52.91 21.62 12.00
N ASP A 292 52.87 20.46 11.33
CA ASP A 292 53.98 19.52 11.36
C ASP A 292 55.24 20.08 10.64
N GLU A 293 56.41 19.59 11.05
CA GLU A 293 57.68 20.04 10.50
C GLU A 293 57.83 19.79 8.99
N GLU A 294 57.23 18.74 8.43
CA GLU A 294 57.33 18.48 6.98
C GLU A 294 56.57 19.52 6.17
N THR A 295 55.37 19.89 6.63
CA THR A 295 54.56 20.97 6.06
C THR A 295 55.29 22.31 6.14
N VAL A 296 55.90 22.62 7.29
CA VAL A 296 56.71 23.83 7.45
C VAL A 296 57.96 23.78 6.56
N LYS A 297 58.70 22.67 6.49
CA LYS A 297 59.84 22.50 5.58
C LYS A 297 59.45 22.79 4.13
N LYS A 298 58.31 22.26 3.66
CA LYS A 298 57.79 22.53 2.30
C LYS A 298 57.50 24.01 2.06
N TRP A 299 57.01 24.73 3.07
CA TRP A 299 56.75 26.17 2.95
C TRP A 299 58.00 27.04 2.87
N LEU A 300 59.09 26.62 3.52
CA LEU A 300 60.34 27.38 3.63
C LEU A 300 61.35 27.06 2.49
N VAL A 301 61.11 26.00 1.72
CA VAL A 301 61.92 25.58 0.56
C VAL A 301 61.37 26.12 -0.77
N SER A 302 60.12 26.62 -0.76
CA SER A 302 59.44 27.24 -1.91
C SER A 302 59.54 28.76 -1.89
#